data_AF-A0AA39TH25-F1
#
_entry.id   AF-A0AA39TH25-F1
#
_cell.length_a   1.000
_cell.length_b   1.000
_cell.length_c   1.000
_cell.angle_alpha   90.00
_cell.angle_beta   90.00
_cell.angle_gamma   90.00
#
_symmetry.space_group_name_H-M   'P 1'
#
loop_
_entity.id
_entity.type
_entity.pdbx_description
1 polymer ?
#
loop_
_entity_poly.entity_id
_entity_poly.type
_entity_poly.pdbx_seq_one_letter_code
_entity_poly.pdbx_strand_id
1 'polypeptide(L)'
;MDPQLYDAAVEGNIEPFKDTVRDLDSIVTPNKNTILHINIMSRNRSSMETASTKFMEDILDRCPSLLLQVNVNAETPLHVAAKCGHSDMVEFLIKSTAKTQDEDLESDTVECLIKSTAKTQDEELESGIGASRRILRMTNNEGNTALHEAVKYEHLDVVKILTKEDPDFTYTSNNRGETPLYIAAAKHSLEVVVEILQTCTSPAHEGPDQMTALHVAAMSYNEDITREILEKKKSLIKETNQHGWTPLHYAAYHRKRRSMEMLLECDVSTAYIGDKHRKMTPLHIAIGQGYIPHVLLSRCPDCCELVDKRRWNVLHFAMLSFKNLEILLKEYPLIRNLINDKDVDGNTPLHLLATFRPHLIEEIKKDYVKDISLDLRVVNNQNMSVYEMKIKSGSHQLKEEILKLEEPAGPYLDGIVRVQHKEPSHGGGGDRDKWKEEEIKEFEKMKESHLIVAALIATVTFTAAFTLPGGVIQDGDKEGTAILSKKAAFQAFVITDAIALVLSLSAVFAHFLMSLWQKVTSIEQSVFLLLYGALSTTIAMGAMVIAFVTGTYAVLTTSLWLAILTTFIGFSFFILTCLIVIGMMRANQLLDWLDELC
;
A
#
# COMPACT_ATOMS: atom_id res chain seq x y z
N MET A 1 -13.92 53.34 1.02
CA MET A 1 -14.47 53.70 2.34
C MET A 1 -13.49 54.59 3.06
N ASP A 2 -13.96 55.69 3.65
CA ASP A 2 -13.15 56.57 4.50
C ASP A 2 -12.69 55.82 5.77
N PRO A 3 -11.45 56.01 6.26
CA PRO A 3 -10.94 55.30 7.44
C PRO A 3 -11.81 55.48 8.69
N GLN A 4 -12.37 56.66 8.94
CA GLN A 4 -13.23 56.89 10.11
C GLN A 4 -14.54 56.10 10.00
N LEU A 5 -15.12 56.04 8.80
CA LEU A 5 -16.30 55.22 8.54
C LEU A 5 -15.99 53.72 8.63
N TYR A 6 -14.80 53.31 8.19
CA TYR A 6 -14.35 51.93 8.33
C TYR A 6 -14.23 51.53 9.79
N ASP A 7 -13.50 52.31 10.60
CA ASP A 7 -13.33 52.06 12.03
C ASP A 7 -14.68 52.09 12.77
N ALA A 8 -15.58 53.02 12.38
CA ALA A 8 -16.94 53.07 12.92
C ALA A 8 -17.76 51.81 12.60
N ALA A 9 -17.63 51.25 11.38
CA ALA A 9 -18.28 49.98 11.02
C ALA A 9 -17.71 48.81 11.82
N VAL A 10 -16.38 48.77 12.00
CA VAL A 10 -15.66 47.76 12.80
C VAL A 10 -16.13 47.78 14.25
N GLU A 11 -16.26 48.97 14.85
CA GLU A 11 -16.66 49.14 16.25
C GLU A 11 -18.17 49.03 16.48
N GLY A 12 -18.98 49.09 15.41
CA GLY A 12 -20.44 49.19 15.51
C GLY A 12 -20.90 50.55 16.07
N ASN A 13 -20.14 51.61 15.78
CA ASN A 13 -20.46 52.98 16.19
C ASN A 13 -21.32 53.66 15.13
N ILE A 14 -22.57 53.98 15.47
CA ILE A 14 -23.52 54.58 14.54
C ILE A 14 -23.29 56.07 14.27
N GLU A 15 -22.63 56.80 15.18
CA GLU A 15 -22.55 58.27 15.13
C GLU A 15 -21.99 58.81 13.80
N PRO A 16 -20.87 58.28 13.25
CA PRO A 16 -20.31 58.78 11.99
C PRO A 16 -21.22 58.55 10.77
N PHE A 17 -22.20 57.64 10.89
CA PHE A 17 -23.15 57.31 9.83
C PHE A 17 -24.48 58.08 9.94
N LYS A 18 -24.70 58.87 10.99
CA LYS A 18 -25.93 59.67 11.16
C LYS A 18 -25.95 60.90 10.26
N ASP A 19 -24.79 61.50 10.03
CA ASP A 19 -24.64 62.70 9.21
C ASP A 19 -24.56 62.38 7.70
N THR A 20 -24.44 61.10 7.33
CA THR A 20 -24.42 60.62 5.95
C THR A 20 -25.85 60.42 5.45
N VAL A 21 -26.47 61.51 4.98
CA VAL A 21 -27.92 61.55 4.69
C VAL A 21 -28.34 60.80 3.42
N ARG A 22 -27.42 60.51 2.47
CA ARG A 22 -27.72 59.73 1.25
C ARG A 22 -26.53 58.88 0.83
N ASP A 23 -26.82 57.66 0.37
CA ASP A 23 -25.92 56.69 -0.27
C ASP A 23 -25.09 55.77 0.66
N LEU A 24 -25.65 55.27 1.77
CA LEU A 24 -24.99 54.24 2.62
C LEU A 24 -24.60 52.97 1.82
N ASP A 25 -25.36 52.64 0.78
CA ASP A 25 -25.11 51.55 -0.18
C ASP A 25 -23.90 51.80 -1.11
N SER A 26 -23.53 53.07 -1.33
CA SER A 26 -22.31 53.43 -2.06
C SER A 26 -21.03 53.30 -1.23
N ILE A 27 -21.16 53.26 0.11
CA ILE A 27 -20.03 53.22 1.03
C ILE A 27 -19.50 51.79 1.12
N VAL A 28 -18.55 51.49 0.23
CA VAL A 28 -17.92 50.18 0.16
C VAL A 28 -16.39 50.24 0.24
N THR A 29 -15.79 49.12 0.62
CA THR A 29 -14.33 48.90 0.52
C THR A 29 -13.91 48.57 -0.91
N PRO A 30 -12.60 48.51 -1.24
CA PRO A 30 -12.15 48.03 -2.56
C PRO A 30 -12.65 46.63 -2.93
N ASN A 31 -12.92 45.77 -1.94
CA ASN A 31 -13.51 44.43 -2.13
C ASN A 31 -15.04 44.44 -2.15
N LYS A 32 -15.65 45.62 -2.27
CA LYS A 32 -17.10 45.83 -2.22
C LYS A 32 -17.76 45.39 -0.90
N ASN A 33 -17.01 45.25 0.18
CA ASN A 33 -17.63 44.99 1.49
C ASN A 33 -18.41 46.23 1.92
N THR A 34 -19.69 46.03 2.24
CA THR A 34 -20.56 47.08 2.81
C THR A 34 -20.30 47.24 4.31
N ILE A 35 -20.95 48.23 4.91
CA ILE A 35 -20.92 48.49 6.36
C ILE A 35 -21.29 47.21 7.15
N LEU A 36 -22.31 46.48 6.71
CA LEU A 36 -22.75 45.23 7.36
C LEU A 36 -21.69 44.13 7.24
N HIS A 37 -21.07 43.94 6.08
CA HIS A 37 -20.00 42.96 5.90
C HIS A 37 -18.85 43.21 6.89
N ILE A 38 -18.40 44.46 7.01
CA ILE A 38 -17.30 44.83 7.89
C ILE A 38 -17.68 44.56 9.34
N ASN A 39 -18.86 45.03 9.78
CA ASN A 39 -19.32 44.85 11.16
C ASN A 39 -19.40 43.37 11.55
N ILE A 40 -19.90 42.52 10.64
CA ILE A 40 -19.97 41.07 10.85
C ILE A 40 -18.57 40.46 10.95
N MET A 41 -17.68 40.78 10.00
CA MET A 41 -16.33 40.21 9.94
C MET A 41 -15.45 40.63 11.13
N SER A 42 -15.69 41.81 11.68
CA SER A 42 -14.86 42.41 12.72
C SER A 42 -15.25 42.02 14.14
N ARG A 43 -16.38 41.34 14.32
CA ARG A 43 -16.83 40.92 15.64
C ARG A 43 -15.94 39.79 16.18
N ASN A 44 -15.29 40.05 17.30
CA ASN A 44 -14.57 39.04 18.07
C ASN A 44 -15.56 38.28 18.98
N ARG A 45 -15.31 36.98 19.20
CA ARG A 45 -16.11 36.09 20.08
C ARG A 45 -16.30 36.60 21.53
N SER A 46 -15.64 37.67 21.94
CA SER A 46 -15.59 38.18 23.32
C SER A 46 -16.32 39.51 23.56
N SER A 47 -16.92 40.16 22.55
CA SER A 47 -17.67 41.42 22.74
C SER A 47 -19.18 41.18 22.91
N MET A 48 -19.81 42.03 23.73
CA MET A 48 -21.20 41.91 24.21
C MET A 48 -22.21 41.82 23.05
N GLU A 49 -23.00 40.75 23.04
CA GLU A 49 -23.84 40.33 21.90
C GLU A 49 -24.88 41.36 21.44
N THR A 50 -25.36 42.20 22.36
CA THR A 50 -26.47 43.14 22.14
C THR A 50 -26.07 44.43 21.43
N ALA A 51 -24.79 44.81 21.47
CA ALA A 51 -24.35 46.09 20.88
C ALA A 51 -24.28 46.04 19.35
N SER A 52 -23.93 44.88 18.78
CA SER A 52 -23.73 44.72 17.34
C SER A 52 -25.05 44.62 16.57
N THR A 53 -26.07 43.97 17.12
CA THR A 53 -27.39 43.86 16.48
C THR A 53 -28.14 45.19 16.47
N LYS A 54 -27.99 46.01 17.52
CA LYS A 54 -28.53 47.37 17.55
C LYS A 54 -27.93 48.27 16.47
N PHE A 55 -26.61 48.20 16.28
CA PHE A 55 -25.95 48.93 15.19
C PHE A 55 -26.48 48.50 13.82
N MET A 56 -26.68 47.19 13.60
CA MET A 56 -27.29 46.69 12.36
C MET A 56 -28.71 47.19 12.18
N GLU A 57 -29.52 47.22 13.25
CA GLU A 57 -30.88 47.78 13.23
C GLU A 57 -30.87 49.24 12.80
N ASP A 58 -30.07 50.07 13.46
CA ASP A 58 -29.96 51.50 13.12
C ASP A 58 -29.49 51.74 11.67
N ILE A 59 -28.64 50.87 11.12
CA ILE A 59 -28.17 50.95 9.72
C ILE A 59 -29.26 50.47 8.75
N LEU A 60 -29.93 49.37 9.04
CA LEU A 60 -30.95 48.78 8.17
C LEU A 60 -32.23 49.62 8.12
N ASP A 61 -32.62 50.26 9.23
CA ASP A 61 -33.73 51.22 9.26
C ASP A 61 -33.49 52.40 8.30
N ARG A 62 -32.22 52.74 8.02
CA ARG A 62 -31.85 53.79 7.07
C ARG A 62 -31.61 53.28 5.65
N CYS A 63 -31.09 52.07 5.49
CA CYS A 63 -30.76 51.50 4.18
C CYS A 63 -31.01 49.98 4.11
N PRO A 64 -32.26 49.56 3.86
CA PRO A 64 -32.62 48.14 3.76
C PRO A 64 -31.95 47.39 2.61
N SER A 65 -31.56 48.09 1.52
CA SER A 65 -30.91 47.48 0.34
C SER A 65 -29.58 46.80 0.66
N LEU A 66 -28.92 47.19 1.76
CA LEU A 66 -27.68 46.58 2.24
C LEU A 66 -27.82 45.08 2.55
N LEU A 67 -29.05 44.59 2.82
CA LEU A 67 -29.32 43.17 3.04
C LEU A 67 -29.00 42.30 1.82
N LEU A 68 -29.24 42.83 0.62
CA LEU A 68 -29.09 42.11 -0.65
C LEU A 68 -27.81 42.47 -1.38
N GLN A 69 -27.12 43.53 -0.96
CA GLN A 69 -25.88 43.96 -1.59
C GLN A 69 -24.77 42.93 -1.34
N VAL A 70 -24.03 42.61 -2.40
CA VAL A 70 -22.97 41.61 -2.36
C VAL A 70 -21.58 42.21 -2.48
N ASN A 71 -20.59 41.55 -1.86
CA ASN A 71 -19.19 41.90 -2.03
C ASN A 71 -18.60 41.34 -3.35
N VAL A 72 -17.28 41.44 -3.53
CA VAL A 72 -16.59 40.93 -4.74
C VAL A 72 -16.74 39.42 -4.95
N ASN A 73 -16.98 38.65 -3.88
CA ASN A 73 -17.20 37.21 -3.92
C ASN A 73 -18.68 36.85 -4.16
N ALA A 74 -19.55 37.83 -4.43
CA ALA A 74 -21.00 37.67 -4.41
C ALA A 74 -21.56 37.20 -3.05
N GLU A 75 -20.83 37.39 -1.94
CA GLU A 75 -21.34 37.09 -0.60
C GLU A 75 -22.27 38.23 -0.16
N THR A 76 -23.46 37.90 0.35
CA THR A 76 -24.34 38.84 1.08
C THR A 76 -23.89 38.94 2.55
N PRO A 77 -24.40 39.91 3.35
CA PRO A 77 -24.15 39.92 4.79
C PRO A 77 -24.53 38.60 5.47
N LEU A 78 -25.60 37.93 4.99
CA LEU A 78 -26.02 36.63 5.51
C LEU A 78 -24.98 35.53 5.26
N HIS A 79 -24.34 35.50 4.08
CA HIS A 79 -23.25 34.55 3.80
C HIS A 79 -22.09 34.74 4.79
N VAL A 80 -21.69 36.00 5.02
CA VAL A 80 -20.58 36.32 5.91
C VAL A 80 -20.93 36.00 7.37
N ALA A 81 -22.16 36.31 7.81
CA ALA A 81 -22.61 35.96 9.16
C ALA A 81 -22.64 34.44 9.37
N ALA A 82 -23.11 33.71 8.37
CA ALA A 82 -23.13 32.25 8.39
C ALA A 82 -21.73 31.64 8.42
N LYS A 83 -20.81 32.17 7.61
CA LYS A 83 -19.39 31.79 7.57
C LYS A 83 -18.63 32.10 8.85
N CYS A 84 -18.99 33.17 9.56
CA CYS A 84 -18.41 33.52 10.87
C CYS A 84 -19.06 32.80 12.05
N GLY A 85 -20.23 32.16 11.85
CA GLY A 85 -20.96 31.47 12.90
C GLY A 85 -21.70 32.37 13.87
N HIS A 86 -22.04 33.60 13.46
CA HIS A 86 -22.75 34.58 14.30
C HIS A 86 -24.26 34.34 14.24
N SER A 87 -24.75 33.36 15.01
CA SER A 87 -26.16 32.93 15.02
C SER A 87 -27.15 34.05 15.32
N ASP A 88 -26.80 34.95 16.24
CA ASP A 88 -27.61 36.13 16.59
C ASP A 88 -27.72 37.12 15.42
N MET A 89 -26.64 37.35 14.68
CA MET A 89 -26.67 38.18 13.46
C MET A 89 -27.45 37.50 12.34
N VAL A 90 -27.34 36.18 12.19
CA VAL A 90 -28.13 35.42 11.21
C VAL A 90 -29.62 35.54 11.50
N GLU A 91 -30.04 35.30 12.75
CA GLU A 91 -31.44 35.45 13.16
C GLU A 91 -31.94 36.89 12.95
N PHE A 92 -31.12 37.88 13.30
CA PHE A 92 -31.45 39.29 13.11
C PHE A 92 -31.60 39.68 11.63
N LEU A 93 -30.67 39.24 10.77
CA LEU A 93 -30.72 39.52 9.33
C LEU A 93 -31.96 38.88 8.69
N ILE A 94 -32.28 37.63 9.05
CA ILE A 94 -33.48 36.95 8.55
C ILE A 94 -34.75 37.68 9.03
N LYS A 95 -34.85 38.01 10.31
CA LYS A 95 -36.00 38.74 10.85
C LYS A 95 -36.18 40.12 10.21
N SER A 96 -35.09 40.83 9.93
CA SER A 96 -35.12 42.14 9.28
C SER A 96 -35.68 42.06 7.86
N THR A 97 -35.40 40.98 7.13
CA THR A 97 -35.94 40.78 5.78
C THR A 97 -37.44 40.49 5.76
N ALA A 98 -38.00 39.99 6.87
CA ALA A 98 -39.44 39.78 7.03
C ALA A 98 -40.17 41.10 7.35
N LYS A 99 -39.55 41.99 8.15
CA LYS A 99 -40.09 43.33 8.43
C LYS A 99 -40.20 44.17 7.16
N THR A 100 -39.22 44.10 6.28
CA THR A 100 -39.21 44.83 4.99
C THR A 100 -40.26 44.33 3.98
N GLN A 101 -41.06 43.33 4.36
CA GLN A 101 -42.15 42.76 3.57
C GLN A 101 -43.51 43.43 3.84
N ASP A 102 -43.69 44.03 5.02
CA ASP A 102 -44.92 44.73 5.44
C ASP A 102 -44.90 46.22 5.08
N GLU A 103 -43.73 46.78 4.80
CA GLU A 103 -43.54 48.17 4.37
C GLU A 103 -43.24 48.19 2.87
N ASP A 104 -44.03 48.96 2.11
CA ASP A 104 -43.96 49.15 0.65
C ASP A 104 -42.57 49.62 0.16
N LEU A 105 -41.57 48.73 0.18
CA LEU A 105 -40.39 48.88 -0.67
C LEU A 105 -40.87 48.71 -2.10
N GLU A 106 -40.91 49.83 -2.83
CA GLU A 106 -41.25 49.89 -4.24
C GLU A 106 -40.70 48.65 -4.95
N SER A 107 -41.63 47.80 -5.42
CA SER A 107 -41.41 46.59 -6.19
C SER A 107 -40.25 46.72 -7.18
N ASP A 108 -40.10 47.92 -7.76
CA ASP A 108 -39.13 48.27 -8.80
C ASP A 108 -37.66 48.30 -8.33
N THR A 109 -37.35 48.70 -7.09
CA THR A 109 -35.96 48.83 -6.60
C THR A 109 -35.36 47.47 -6.25
N VAL A 110 -36.17 46.63 -5.60
CA VAL A 110 -35.84 45.23 -5.31
C VAL A 110 -35.71 44.48 -6.63
N GLU A 111 -36.68 44.60 -7.54
CA GLU A 111 -36.67 43.94 -8.85
C GLU A 111 -35.50 44.39 -9.77
N CYS A 112 -35.09 45.67 -9.71
CA CYS A 112 -33.95 46.20 -10.46
C CYS A 112 -32.59 45.72 -9.92
N LEU A 113 -32.41 45.71 -8.59
CA LEU A 113 -31.21 45.13 -7.95
C LEU A 113 -31.12 43.62 -8.22
N ILE A 114 -32.26 42.92 -8.19
CA ILE A 114 -32.38 41.49 -8.55
C ILE A 114 -32.00 41.23 -10.02
N LYS A 115 -32.46 42.05 -10.97
CA LYS A 115 -32.09 41.89 -12.40
C LYS A 115 -30.59 42.04 -12.65
N SER A 116 -29.89 42.80 -11.79
CA SER A 116 -28.44 42.98 -11.88
C SER A 116 -27.63 41.79 -11.31
N THR A 117 -28.20 41.04 -10.37
CA THR A 117 -27.57 39.87 -9.73
C THR A 117 -27.96 38.54 -10.39
N ALA A 118 -29.11 38.46 -11.06
CA ALA A 118 -29.64 37.27 -11.76
C ALA A 118 -28.96 36.95 -13.11
N LYS A 119 -27.66 37.17 -13.25
CA LYS A 119 -26.87 36.64 -14.39
C LYS A 119 -26.40 35.20 -14.17
N THR A 120 -26.70 34.60 -13.02
CA THR A 120 -26.41 33.19 -12.72
C THR A 120 -27.63 32.33 -13.04
N GLN A 121 -27.38 31.24 -13.75
CA GLN A 121 -28.34 30.27 -14.27
C GLN A 121 -29.24 29.73 -13.15
N ASP A 122 -30.49 30.17 -13.11
CA ASP A 122 -31.68 29.37 -12.81
C ASP A 122 -32.91 30.28 -12.97
N GLU A 123 -33.69 30.02 -14.03
CA GLU A 123 -34.88 30.80 -14.44
C GLU A 123 -36.11 30.54 -13.55
N GLU A 124 -35.95 29.93 -12.36
CA GLU A 124 -37.05 29.57 -11.44
C GLU A 124 -37.06 30.38 -10.13
N LEU A 125 -36.54 31.60 -10.12
CA LEU A 125 -36.79 32.50 -8.98
C LEU A 125 -38.22 33.07 -9.10
N GLU A 126 -39.19 32.19 -8.82
CA GLU A 126 -40.63 32.37 -8.98
C GLU A 126 -41.10 33.74 -8.49
N SER A 127 -41.91 34.41 -9.33
CA SER A 127 -42.68 35.58 -8.95
C SER A 127 -43.69 35.18 -7.86
N GLY A 128 -43.32 35.34 -6.59
CA GLY A 128 -44.15 34.95 -5.45
C GLY A 128 -43.37 34.55 -4.19
N ILE A 129 -42.06 34.37 -4.28
CA ILE A 129 -41.21 34.05 -3.12
C ILE A 129 -40.96 35.32 -2.29
N GLY A 130 -41.31 35.29 -1.01
CA GLY A 130 -41.05 36.39 -0.06
C GLY A 130 -39.56 36.72 0.08
N ALA A 131 -39.24 37.99 0.37
CA ALA A 131 -37.86 38.50 0.42
C ALA A 131 -36.93 37.69 1.35
N SER A 132 -37.45 37.22 2.49
CA SER A 132 -36.72 36.35 3.43
C SER A 132 -36.30 35.01 2.83
N ARG A 133 -37.17 34.38 2.03
CA ARG A 133 -36.80 33.14 1.33
C ARG A 133 -35.81 33.40 0.21
N ARG A 134 -35.88 34.57 -0.43
CA ARG A 134 -34.95 34.94 -1.50
C ARG A 134 -33.51 35.05 -1.00
N ILE A 135 -33.27 35.74 0.11
CA ILE A 135 -31.91 35.91 0.66
C ILE A 135 -31.28 34.59 1.12
N LEU A 136 -32.09 33.66 1.65
CA LEU A 136 -31.65 32.32 2.07
C LEU A 136 -31.17 31.46 0.90
N ARG A 137 -31.71 31.72 -0.31
CA ARG A 137 -31.47 30.97 -1.54
C ARG A 137 -30.41 31.61 -2.44
N MET A 138 -29.95 32.83 -2.13
CA MET A 138 -28.86 33.47 -2.88
C MET A 138 -27.56 32.66 -2.75
N THR A 139 -26.77 32.64 -3.82
CA THR A 139 -25.49 31.94 -3.87
C THR A 139 -24.35 32.93 -4.12
N ASN A 140 -23.18 32.66 -3.51
CA ASN A 140 -21.94 33.38 -3.81
C ASN A 140 -21.26 32.87 -5.10
N ASN A 141 -20.07 33.38 -5.43
CA ASN A 141 -19.30 32.98 -6.62
C ASN A 141 -18.88 31.50 -6.62
N GLU A 142 -18.88 30.82 -5.47
CA GLU A 142 -18.65 29.38 -5.36
C GLU A 142 -19.94 28.57 -5.53
N GLY A 143 -21.09 29.20 -5.76
CA GLY A 143 -22.40 28.55 -5.76
C GLY A 143 -22.88 28.18 -4.36
N ASN A 144 -22.21 28.63 -3.29
CA ASN A 144 -22.60 28.34 -1.92
C ASN A 144 -23.73 29.27 -1.49
N THR A 145 -24.81 28.72 -0.93
CA THR A 145 -25.77 29.48 -0.12
C THR A 145 -25.20 29.75 1.28
N ALA A 146 -25.89 30.58 2.07
CA ALA A 146 -25.54 30.77 3.48
C ALA A 146 -25.50 29.44 4.27
N LEU A 147 -26.37 28.48 3.93
CA LEU A 147 -26.36 27.15 4.55
C LEU A 147 -25.09 26.35 4.19
N HIS A 148 -24.63 26.42 2.94
CA HIS A 148 -23.37 25.78 2.54
C HIS A 148 -22.20 26.34 3.34
N GLU A 149 -22.09 27.66 3.50
CA GLU A 149 -21.03 28.29 4.29
C GLU A 149 -21.12 27.87 5.77
N ALA A 150 -22.31 27.92 6.38
CA ALA A 150 -22.49 27.48 7.77
C ALA A 150 -22.05 26.03 8.00
N VAL A 151 -22.38 25.12 7.08
CA VAL A 151 -21.99 23.71 7.16
C VAL A 151 -20.49 23.52 6.91
N LYS A 152 -19.93 24.22 5.92
CA LYS A 152 -18.49 24.16 5.56
C LYS A 152 -17.58 24.56 6.73
N TYR A 153 -18.06 25.49 7.56
CA TYR A 153 -17.38 25.97 8.77
C TYR A 153 -17.94 25.38 10.09
N GLU A 154 -18.82 24.37 10.00
CA GLU A 154 -19.32 23.58 11.14
C GLU A 154 -20.05 24.39 12.21
N HIS A 155 -20.79 25.43 11.81
CA HIS A 155 -21.56 26.30 12.69
C HIS A 155 -22.97 25.79 12.93
N LEU A 156 -23.13 24.79 13.81
CA LEU A 156 -24.40 24.12 14.08
C LEU A 156 -25.56 25.07 14.44
N ASP A 157 -25.33 26.08 15.27
CA ASP A 157 -26.39 27.01 15.68
C ASP A 157 -26.93 27.82 14.50
N VAL A 158 -26.06 28.17 13.55
CA VAL A 158 -26.48 28.80 12.29
C VAL A 158 -27.23 27.80 11.40
N VAL A 159 -26.78 26.56 11.30
CA VAL A 159 -27.46 25.51 10.52
C VAL A 159 -28.89 25.30 11.03
N LYS A 160 -29.09 25.23 12.35
CA LYS A 160 -30.42 25.13 12.99
C LYS A 160 -31.35 26.25 12.56
N ILE A 161 -30.85 27.50 12.57
CA ILE A 161 -31.64 28.67 12.18
C ILE A 161 -31.99 28.56 10.69
N LEU A 162 -30.98 28.42 9.82
CA LEU A 162 -31.18 28.46 8.37
C LEU A 162 -32.09 27.33 7.86
N THR A 163 -31.94 26.11 8.37
CA THR A 163 -32.74 24.97 7.94
C THR A 163 -34.19 25.02 8.44
N LYS A 164 -34.44 25.69 9.57
CA LYS A 164 -35.79 25.89 10.11
C LYS A 164 -36.58 26.98 9.36
N GLU A 165 -35.90 27.98 8.82
CA GLU A 165 -36.53 29.11 8.13
C GLU A 165 -36.97 28.77 6.69
N ASP A 166 -36.29 27.84 6.01
CA ASP A 166 -36.69 27.37 4.68
C ASP A 166 -36.50 25.85 4.52
N PRO A 167 -37.25 25.02 5.29
CA PRO A 167 -37.06 23.56 5.35
C PRO A 167 -37.43 22.86 4.04
N ASP A 168 -38.32 23.45 3.25
CA ASP A 168 -38.82 22.88 1.99
C ASP A 168 -37.92 23.18 0.80
N PHE A 169 -36.95 24.10 0.94
CA PHE A 169 -36.03 24.40 -0.13
C PHE A 169 -35.01 23.29 -0.32
N THR A 170 -34.88 22.82 -1.56
CA THR A 170 -33.86 21.83 -1.93
C THR A 170 -32.56 22.56 -2.23
N TYR A 171 -31.68 22.65 -1.23
CA TYR A 171 -30.34 23.20 -1.40
C TYR A 171 -29.50 22.31 -2.32
N THR A 172 -29.41 22.67 -3.60
CA THR A 172 -28.66 21.98 -4.64
C THR A 172 -27.15 22.12 -4.44
N SER A 173 -26.37 21.38 -5.23
CA SER A 173 -24.92 21.39 -5.17
C SER A 173 -24.31 22.74 -5.56
N ASN A 174 -23.26 23.14 -4.85
CA ASN A 174 -22.42 24.29 -5.20
C ASN A 174 -21.59 24.03 -6.49
N ASN A 175 -20.72 24.97 -6.88
CA ASN A 175 -19.88 24.85 -8.08
C ASN A 175 -18.83 23.72 -8.00
N ARG A 176 -18.61 23.13 -6.82
CA ARG A 176 -17.78 21.94 -6.60
C ARG A 176 -18.59 20.64 -6.68
N GLY A 177 -19.89 20.73 -6.93
CA GLY A 177 -20.81 19.59 -6.94
C GLY A 177 -21.27 19.16 -5.54
N GLU A 178 -21.00 19.94 -4.48
CA GLU A 178 -21.25 19.54 -3.08
C GLU A 178 -22.57 20.12 -2.55
N THR A 179 -23.50 19.29 -2.06
CA THR A 179 -24.67 19.77 -1.29
C THR A 179 -24.33 19.98 0.18
N PRO A 180 -25.17 20.69 0.98
CA PRO A 180 -24.91 20.85 2.41
C PRO A 180 -24.82 19.52 3.16
N LEU A 181 -25.70 18.55 2.86
CA LEU A 181 -25.65 17.23 3.48
C LEU A 181 -24.36 16.48 3.13
N TYR A 182 -23.88 16.59 1.88
CA TYR A 182 -22.61 16.01 1.47
C TYR A 182 -21.44 16.63 2.23
N ILE A 183 -21.37 17.97 2.32
CA ILE A 183 -20.31 18.68 3.06
C ILE A 183 -20.31 18.25 4.54
N ALA A 184 -21.48 18.18 5.18
CA ALA A 184 -21.61 17.76 6.57
C ALA A 184 -21.06 16.34 6.80
N ALA A 185 -21.40 15.40 5.91
CA ALA A 185 -20.88 14.03 5.95
C ALA A 185 -19.35 13.98 5.72
N ALA A 186 -18.84 14.77 4.77
CA ALA A 186 -17.41 14.89 4.46
C ALA A 186 -16.59 15.53 5.60
N LYS A 187 -17.22 16.41 6.38
CA LYS A 187 -16.63 16.99 7.60
C LYS A 187 -16.72 16.07 8.82
N HIS A 188 -17.38 14.94 8.71
CA HIS A 188 -17.65 14.02 9.82
C HIS A 188 -18.45 14.65 10.97
N SER A 189 -19.28 15.66 10.66
CA SER A 189 -20.07 16.39 11.66
C SER A 189 -21.45 15.74 11.82
N LEU A 190 -21.56 14.81 12.78
CA LEU A 190 -22.81 14.08 13.05
C LEU A 190 -23.97 15.02 13.42
N GLU A 191 -23.72 16.01 14.26
CA GLU A 191 -24.75 16.94 14.73
C GLU A 191 -25.36 17.74 13.57
N VAL A 192 -24.52 18.21 12.63
CA VAL A 192 -24.97 18.93 11.43
C VAL A 192 -25.72 18.00 10.47
N VAL A 193 -25.25 16.76 10.29
CA VAL A 193 -25.96 15.75 9.47
C VAL A 193 -27.35 15.47 10.04
N VAL A 194 -27.45 15.23 11.34
CA VAL A 194 -28.72 14.96 12.03
C VAL A 194 -29.66 16.15 11.89
N GLU A 195 -29.17 17.37 12.11
CA GLU A 195 -29.97 18.59 11.97
C GLU A 195 -30.56 18.69 10.56
N ILE A 196 -29.72 18.65 9.52
CA ILE A 196 -30.17 18.76 8.12
C ILE A 196 -31.17 17.66 7.76
N LEU A 197 -30.97 16.43 8.23
CA LEU A 197 -31.87 15.31 7.95
C LEU A 197 -33.20 15.38 8.73
N GLN A 198 -33.25 16.14 9.82
CA GLN A 198 -34.45 16.30 10.65
C GLN A 198 -35.28 17.52 10.24
N THR A 199 -34.63 18.62 9.87
CA THR A 199 -35.30 19.89 9.59
C THR A 199 -35.63 20.09 8.11
N CYS A 200 -34.75 19.68 7.20
CA CYS A 200 -35.03 19.79 5.77
C CYS A 200 -35.99 18.68 5.31
N THR A 201 -37.06 19.04 4.59
CA THR A 201 -38.07 18.11 4.09
C THR A 201 -37.48 17.12 3.07
N SER A 202 -36.61 17.61 2.17
CA SER A 202 -35.95 16.77 1.17
C SER A 202 -34.51 17.26 0.91
N PRO A 203 -33.55 16.98 1.82
CA PRO A 203 -32.19 17.44 1.67
C PRO A 203 -31.53 16.73 0.47
N ALA A 204 -30.98 17.52 -0.46
CA ALA A 204 -30.17 17.01 -1.55
C ALA A 204 -28.90 16.35 -1.00
N HIS A 205 -28.45 15.29 -1.65
CA HIS A 205 -27.41 14.40 -1.13
C HIS A 205 -26.26 14.19 -2.10
N GLU A 206 -26.26 14.91 -3.22
CA GLU A 206 -25.29 14.78 -4.29
C GLU A 206 -23.96 15.44 -3.91
N GLY A 207 -22.91 14.99 -4.58
CA GLY A 207 -21.54 15.38 -4.34
C GLY A 207 -20.74 15.31 -5.64
N PRO A 208 -19.47 15.75 -5.62
CA PRO A 208 -18.56 15.63 -6.75
C PRO A 208 -18.51 14.18 -7.26
N ASP A 209 -18.29 14.01 -8.56
CA ASP A 209 -18.13 12.70 -9.20
C ASP A 209 -19.35 11.76 -9.03
N GLN A 210 -20.55 12.32 -8.83
CA GLN A 210 -21.79 11.61 -8.49
C GLN A 210 -21.69 10.82 -7.16
N MET A 211 -20.75 11.18 -6.28
CA MET A 211 -20.70 10.62 -4.94
C MET A 211 -21.82 11.21 -4.09
N THR A 212 -22.62 10.35 -3.46
CA THR A 212 -23.61 10.83 -2.49
C THR A 212 -23.04 11.01 -1.09
N ALA A 213 -23.77 11.72 -0.23
CA ALA A 213 -23.45 11.83 1.20
C ALA A 213 -23.26 10.46 1.87
N LEU A 214 -23.99 9.41 1.43
CA LEU A 214 -23.83 8.06 1.95
C LEU A 214 -22.50 7.42 1.54
N HIS A 215 -21.95 7.72 0.35
CA HIS A 215 -20.63 7.23 -0.05
C HIS A 215 -19.54 7.75 0.88
N VAL A 216 -19.59 9.03 1.21
CA VAL A 216 -18.62 9.66 2.12
C VAL A 216 -18.85 9.22 3.58
N ALA A 217 -20.10 9.08 4.00
CA ALA A 217 -20.42 8.54 5.31
C ALA A 217 -19.87 7.11 5.48
N ALA A 218 -19.95 6.27 4.45
CA ALA A 218 -19.48 4.89 4.48
C ALA A 218 -17.96 4.75 4.70
N MET A 219 -17.17 5.79 4.38
CA MET A 219 -15.73 5.87 4.66
C MET A 219 -15.39 6.61 5.97
N SER A 220 -16.39 7.23 6.62
CA SER A 220 -16.23 7.97 7.87
C SER A 220 -15.68 7.10 9.01
N TYR A 221 -15.04 7.72 9.99
CA TYR A 221 -14.75 7.08 11.28
C TYR A 221 -15.96 7.12 12.22
N ASN A 222 -16.82 8.13 12.07
CA ASN A 222 -18.07 8.23 12.78
C ASN A 222 -19.14 7.43 12.03
N GLU A 223 -19.34 6.19 12.47
CA GLU A 223 -20.24 5.21 11.88
C GLU A 223 -21.71 5.64 12.05
N ASP A 224 -22.04 6.44 13.06
CA ASP A 224 -23.41 6.92 13.28
C ASP A 224 -23.89 7.85 12.16
N ILE A 225 -22.99 8.54 11.46
CA ILE A 225 -23.35 9.31 10.26
C ILE A 225 -23.92 8.38 9.17
N THR A 226 -23.32 7.19 9.00
CA THR A 226 -23.83 6.21 8.04
C THR A 226 -25.21 5.72 8.46
N ARG A 227 -25.42 5.49 9.76
CA ARG A 227 -26.71 5.06 10.32
C ARG A 227 -27.80 6.09 10.07
N GLU A 228 -27.57 7.35 10.45
CA GLU A 228 -28.56 8.44 10.31
C GLU A 228 -28.97 8.64 8.85
N ILE A 229 -28.00 8.65 7.92
CA ILE A 229 -28.30 8.79 6.49
C ILE A 229 -29.06 7.56 5.97
N LEU A 230 -28.74 6.34 6.41
CA LEU A 230 -29.46 5.13 6.00
C LEU A 230 -30.91 5.09 6.52
N GLU A 231 -31.13 5.53 7.76
CA GLU A 231 -32.47 5.59 8.36
C GLU A 231 -33.40 6.54 7.60
N LYS A 232 -32.86 7.66 7.11
CA LYS A 232 -33.64 8.70 6.42
C LYS A 232 -33.67 8.55 4.89
N LYS A 233 -32.61 8.01 4.29
CA LYS A 233 -32.42 7.94 2.83
C LYS A 233 -31.91 6.57 2.38
N LYS A 234 -32.64 5.51 2.74
CA LYS A 234 -32.30 4.11 2.39
C LYS A 234 -32.12 3.86 0.89
N SER A 235 -32.75 4.65 0.02
CA SER A 235 -32.62 4.53 -1.45
C SER A 235 -31.18 4.68 -1.95
N LEU A 236 -30.35 5.45 -1.23
CA LEU A 236 -28.96 5.74 -1.63
C LEU A 236 -28.03 4.52 -1.61
N ILE A 237 -28.48 3.40 -1.02
CA ILE A 237 -27.63 2.25 -0.72
C ILE A 237 -27.08 1.54 -1.97
N LYS A 238 -27.79 1.62 -3.10
CA LYS A 238 -27.39 1.05 -4.40
C LYS A 238 -26.92 2.09 -5.40
N GLU A 239 -27.00 3.37 -5.05
CA GLU A 239 -26.53 4.41 -5.96
C GLU A 239 -25.04 4.24 -6.18
N THR A 240 -24.63 4.46 -7.42
CA THR A 240 -23.25 4.32 -7.84
C THR A 240 -22.71 5.68 -8.28
N ASN A 241 -21.50 6.00 -7.89
CA ASN A 241 -20.79 7.17 -8.41
C ASN A 241 -20.37 6.97 -9.89
N GLN A 242 -19.64 7.93 -10.47
CA GLN A 242 -19.19 7.87 -11.87
C GLN A 242 -18.32 6.63 -12.21
N HIS A 243 -17.67 6.02 -11.21
CA HIS A 243 -16.85 4.81 -11.34
C HIS A 243 -17.65 3.52 -11.14
N GLY A 244 -18.95 3.60 -10.86
CA GLY A 244 -19.78 2.44 -10.55
C GLY A 244 -19.63 1.93 -9.11
N TRP A 245 -18.98 2.68 -8.23
CA TRP A 245 -18.81 2.28 -6.83
C TRP A 245 -20.05 2.65 -6.03
N THR A 246 -20.54 1.72 -5.24
CA THR A 246 -21.58 1.93 -4.22
C THR A 246 -20.95 2.33 -2.88
N PRO A 247 -21.73 2.79 -1.88
CA PRO A 247 -21.22 3.02 -0.53
C PRO A 247 -20.51 1.79 0.08
N LEU A 248 -20.96 0.58 -0.27
CA LEU A 248 -20.32 -0.66 0.20
C LEU A 248 -18.92 -0.88 -0.41
N HIS A 249 -18.67 -0.42 -1.65
CA HIS A 249 -17.33 -0.46 -2.24
C HIS A 249 -16.36 0.42 -1.44
N TYR A 250 -16.79 1.63 -1.05
CA TYR A 250 -15.99 2.53 -0.22
C TYR A 250 -15.78 1.98 1.19
N ALA A 251 -16.81 1.44 1.84
CA ALA A 251 -16.67 0.80 3.15
C ALA A 251 -15.67 -0.38 3.10
N ALA A 252 -15.70 -1.18 2.03
CA ALA A 252 -14.76 -2.26 1.79
C ALA A 252 -13.33 -1.76 1.49
N TYR A 253 -13.17 -0.72 0.67
CA TYR A 253 -11.85 -0.15 0.38
C TYR A 253 -11.19 0.41 1.66
N HIS A 254 -11.95 1.17 2.46
CA HIS A 254 -11.47 1.82 3.68
C HIS A 254 -11.56 0.94 4.95
N ARG A 255 -11.86 -0.35 4.80
CA ARG A 255 -11.92 -1.33 5.90
C ARG A 255 -12.90 -0.98 7.03
N LYS A 256 -14.00 -0.31 6.70
CA LYS A 256 -15.02 0.15 7.66
C LYS A 256 -16.02 -0.95 7.99
N ARG A 257 -15.62 -1.84 8.91
CA ARG A 257 -16.39 -3.03 9.30
C ARG A 257 -17.85 -2.72 9.65
N ARG A 258 -18.11 -1.73 10.52
CA ARG A 258 -19.48 -1.43 10.93
C ARG A 258 -20.30 -0.83 9.80
N SER A 259 -19.71 0.05 8.98
CA SER A 259 -20.40 0.58 7.79
C SER A 259 -20.79 -0.55 6.84
N MET A 260 -19.90 -1.53 6.61
CA MET A 260 -20.25 -2.74 5.86
C MET A 260 -21.40 -3.51 6.51
N GLU A 261 -21.38 -3.71 7.84
CA GLU A 261 -22.47 -4.39 8.57
C GLU A 261 -23.81 -3.68 8.36
N MET A 262 -23.87 -2.36 8.58
CA MET A 262 -25.10 -1.58 8.45
C MET A 262 -25.63 -1.57 7.01
N LEU A 263 -24.74 -1.45 6.02
CA LEU A 263 -25.13 -1.49 4.61
C LEU A 263 -25.68 -2.87 4.22
N LEU A 264 -25.04 -3.96 4.64
CA LEU A 264 -25.50 -5.32 4.34
C LEU A 264 -26.76 -5.70 5.11
N GLU A 265 -26.96 -5.17 6.33
CA GLU A 265 -28.22 -5.30 7.08
C GLU A 265 -29.39 -4.61 6.36
N CYS A 266 -29.11 -3.51 5.66
CA CYS A 266 -30.12 -2.79 4.91
C CYS A 266 -30.45 -3.48 3.57
N ASP A 267 -29.43 -3.91 2.81
CA ASP A 267 -29.60 -4.65 1.55
C ASP A 267 -28.34 -5.47 1.16
N VAL A 268 -28.42 -6.79 1.32
CA VAL A 268 -27.34 -7.73 0.97
C VAL A 268 -27.00 -7.77 -0.52
N SER A 269 -27.92 -7.39 -1.41
CA SER A 269 -27.68 -7.45 -2.86
C SER A 269 -26.57 -6.48 -3.32
N THR A 270 -26.24 -5.50 -2.48
CA THR A 270 -25.13 -4.56 -2.70
C THR A 270 -23.76 -5.26 -2.77
N ALA A 271 -23.60 -6.43 -2.14
CA ALA A 271 -22.38 -7.23 -2.20
C ALA A 271 -22.07 -7.79 -3.60
N TYR A 272 -23.08 -7.88 -4.47
CA TYR A 272 -23.00 -8.48 -5.81
C TYR A 272 -22.88 -7.41 -6.92
N ILE A 273 -22.95 -6.12 -6.56
CA ILE A 273 -22.77 -5.03 -7.50
C ILE A 273 -21.28 -4.93 -7.83
N GLY A 274 -20.94 -5.02 -9.11
CA GLY A 274 -19.58 -4.80 -9.60
C GLY A 274 -19.40 -3.39 -10.14
N ASP A 275 -18.20 -2.84 -9.99
CA ASP A 275 -17.87 -1.53 -10.52
C ASP A 275 -17.99 -1.43 -12.06
N LYS A 276 -17.99 -0.20 -12.57
CA LYS A 276 -18.16 0.06 -14.02
C LYS A 276 -16.95 -0.40 -14.83
N HIS A 277 -15.75 -0.26 -14.28
CA HIS A 277 -14.48 -0.41 -15.00
C HIS A 277 -14.05 -1.86 -15.14
N ARG A 278 -14.13 -2.65 -14.07
CA ARG A 278 -13.66 -4.03 -14.01
C ARG A 278 -14.71 -5.03 -13.55
N LYS A 279 -15.94 -4.62 -13.24
CA LYS A 279 -16.93 -5.46 -12.55
C LYS A 279 -16.42 -5.98 -11.20
N MET A 280 -15.53 -5.24 -10.54
CA MET A 280 -15.03 -5.61 -9.23
C MET A 280 -16.09 -5.35 -8.18
N THR A 281 -16.42 -6.38 -7.38
CA THR A 281 -17.34 -6.26 -6.24
C THR A 281 -16.62 -5.78 -4.97
N PRO A 282 -17.34 -5.38 -3.91
CA PRO A 282 -16.72 -4.99 -2.64
C PRO A 282 -15.77 -6.06 -2.07
N LEU A 283 -16.07 -7.34 -2.26
CA LEU A 283 -15.19 -8.43 -1.83
C LEU A 283 -13.86 -8.45 -2.59
N HIS A 284 -13.89 -8.26 -3.92
CA HIS A 284 -12.67 -8.15 -4.72
C HIS A 284 -11.80 -6.98 -4.27
N ILE A 285 -12.42 -5.83 -4.00
CA ILE A 285 -11.72 -4.64 -3.51
C ILE A 285 -11.07 -4.91 -2.14
N ALA A 286 -11.82 -5.44 -1.18
CA ALA A 286 -11.30 -5.72 0.16
C ALA A 286 -10.10 -6.69 0.14
N ILE A 287 -10.23 -7.78 -0.62
CA ILE A 287 -9.16 -8.77 -0.77
C ILE A 287 -7.96 -8.18 -1.53
N GLY A 288 -8.20 -7.38 -2.58
CA GLY A 288 -7.15 -6.63 -3.28
C GLY A 288 -6.38 -5.68 -2.36
N GLN A 289 -7.04 -5.08 -1.37
CA GLN A 289 -6.40 -4.27 -0.33
C GLN A 289 -5.70 -5.10 0.76
N GLY A 290 -5.77 -6.44 0.72
CA GLY A 290 -4.99 -7.33 1.59
C GLY A 290 -5.59 -7.61 2.96
N TYR A 291 -6.93 -7.66 3.08
CA TYR A 291 -7.60 -8.08 4.32
C TYR A 291 -8.85 -8.90 4.03
N ILE A 292 -9.30 -9.69 5.01
CA ILE A 292 -10.50 -10.53 4.91
C ILE A 292 -11.71 -9.75 5.46
N PRO A 293 -12.70 -9.39 4.63
CA PRO A 293 -13.92 -8.76 5.12
C PRO A 293 -14.88 -9.83 5.68
N HIS A 294 -14.64 -10.31 6.90
CA HIS A 294 -15.44 -11.36 7.55
C HIS A 294 -16.97 -11.09 7.49
N VAL A 295 -17.37 -9.83 7.57
CA VAL A 295 -18.78 -9.41 7.46
C VAL A 295 -19.37 -9.75 6.09
N LEU A 296 -18.67 -9.45 4.99
CA LEU A 296 -19.12 -9.77 3.64
C LEU A 296 -19.24 -11.28 3.44
N LEU A 297 -18.21 -12.03 3.85
CA LEU A 297 -18.18 -13.49 3.66
C LEU A 297 -19.16 -14.24 4.57
N SER A 298 -19.47 -13.70 5.76
CA SER A 298 -20.48 -14.30 6.65
C SER A 298 -21.91 -14.03 6.19
N ARG A 299 -22.18 -12.85 5.62
CA ARG A 299 -23.53 -12.48 5.15
C ARG A 299 -23.81 -12.94 3.71
N CYS A 300 -22.79 -13.00 2.86
CA CYS A 300 -22.87 -13.30 1.43
C CYS A 300 -21.72 -14.24 1.01
N PRO A 301 -21.66 -15.49 1.49
CA PRO A 301 -20.53 -16.38 1.23
C PRO A 301 -20.35 -16.73 -0.26
N ASP A 302 -21.44 -16.76 -1.02
CA ASP A 302 -21.49 -17.05 -2.46
C ASP A 302 -20.94 -15.91 -3.33
N CYS A 303 -20.81 -14.67 -2.80
CA CYS A 303 -20.24 -13.56 -3.58
C CYS A 303 -18.76 -13.77 -3.95
N CYS A 304 -18.09 -14.77 -3.35
CA CYS A 304 -16.74 -15.17 -3.72
C CYS A 304 -16.62 -15.86 -5.09
N GLU A 305 -17.72 -16.40 -5.62
CA GLU A 305 -17.78 -17.02 -6.95
C GLU A 305 -17.80 -16.00 -8.09
N LEU A 306 -18.08 -14.74 -7.77
CA LEU A 306 -18.07 -13.66 -8.75
C LEU A 306 -16.66 -13.39 -9.26
N VAL A 307 -16.58 -12.91 -10.49
CA VAL A 307 -15.31 -12.60 -11.15
C VAL A 307 -15.36 -11.24 -11.82
N ASP A 308 -14.20 -10.61 -11.95
CA ASP A 308 -14.03 -9.36 -12.68
C ASP A 308 -14.13 -9.58 -14.22
N LYS A 309 -13.95 -8.52 -15.02
CA LYS A 309 -13.97 -8.59 -16.50
C LYS A 309 -12.89 -9.51 -17.09
N ARG A 310 -11.79 -9.75 -16.37
CA ARG A 310 -10.71 -10.68 -16.76
C ARG A 310 -10.99 -12.09 -16.29
N ARG A 311 -12.12 -12.33 -15.66
CA ARG A 311 -12.44 -13.57 -14.95
C ARG A 311 -11.50 -13.83 -13.75
N TRP A 312 -10.91 -12.80 -13.17
CA TRP A 312 -10.23 -12.92 -11.89
C TRP A 312 -11.27 -13.07 -10.79
N ASN A 313 -11.24 -14.23 -10.13
CA ASN A 313 -11.92 -14.43 -8.85
C ASN A 313 -11.12 -13.83 -7.70
N VAL A 314 -11.72 -13.83 -6.51
CA VAL A 314 -11.09 -13.29 -5.28
C VAL A 314 -9.73 -13.90 -4.94
N LEU A 315 -9.47 -15.16 -5.35
CA LEU A 315 -8.20 -15.81 -5.06
C LEU A 315 -7.06 -15.28 -5.93
N HIS A 316 -7.33 -14.84 -7.17
CA HIS A 316 -6.33 -14.15 -7.99
C HIS A 316 -5.80 -12.90 -7.27
N PHE A 317 -6.69 -12.12 -6.67
CA PHE A 317 -6.34 -10.94 -5.87
C PHE A 317 -5.60 -11.34 -4.59
N ALA A 318 -6.09 -12.35 -3.86
CA ALA A 318 -5.50 -12.80 -2.60
C ALA A 318 -4.04 -13.22 -2.75
N MET A 319 -3.70 -13.93 -3.84
CA MET A 319 -2.34 -14.43 -4.11
C MET A 319 -1.29 -13.31 -4.20
N LEU A 320 -1.75 -12.10 -4.54
CA LEU A 320 -0.92 -10.92 -4.63
C LEU A 320 -0.91 -10.13 -3.31
N SER A 321 -2.08 -9.99 -2.68
CA SER A 321 -2.26 -9.03 -1.58
C SER A 321 -2.02 -9.56 -0.17
N PHE A 322 -2.07 -10.89 0.03
CA PHE A 322 -2.04 -11.48 1.37
C PHE A 322 -0.64 -11.90 1.77
N LYS A 323 -0.21 -11.52 2.98
CA LYS A 323 1.04 -12.06 3.57
C LYS A 323 0.89 -13.53 3.92
N ASN A 324 -0.20 -13.87 4.61
CA ASN A 324 -0.54 -15.22 5.02
C ASN A 324 -1.86 -15.66 4.37
N LEU A 325 -1.78 -16.53 3.37
CA LEU A 325 -2.93 -17.11 2.67
C LEU A 325 -3.63 -18.20 3.49
N GLU A 326 -3.01 -18.65 4.58
CA GLU A 326 -3.48 -19.69 5.49
C GLU A 326 -4.92 -19.51 5.91
N ILE A 327 -5.16 -18.34 6.50
CA ILE A 327 -6.39 -18.01 7.20
C ILE A 327 -7.52 -18.03 6.20
N LEU A 328 -7.30 -17.40 5.03
CA LEU A 328 -8.28 -17.36 3.95
C LEU A 328 -8.64 -18.77 3.43
N LEU A 329 -7.63 -19.61 3.17
CA LEU A 329 -7.85 -20.95 2.60
C LEU A 329 -8.41 -21.97 3.61
N LYS A 330 -8.10 -21.82 4.90
CA LYS A 330 -8.63 -22.69 5.98
C LYS A 330 -10.05 -22.30 6.36
N GLU A 331 -10.32 -21.02 6.56
CA GLU A 331 -11.61 -20.54 7.06
C GLU A 331 -12.70 -20.51 5.99
N TYR A 332 -12.33 -20.39 4.69
CA TYR A 332 -13.29 -20.23 3.60
C TYR A 332 -13.14 -21.29 2.50
N PRO A 333 -13.74 -22.48 2.66
CA PRO A 333 -13.65 -23.57 1.69
C PRO A 333 -14.14 -23.22 0.28
N LEU A 334 -15.14 -22.34 0.15
CA LEU A 334 -15.63 -21.90 -1.16
C LEU A 334 -14.54 -21.15 -1.93
N ILE A 335 -13.82 -20.24 -1.26
CA ILE A 335 -12.69 -19.51 -1.85
C ILE A 335 -11.56 -20.46 -2.25
N ARG A 336 -11.28 -21.46 -1.40
CA ARG A 336 -10.26 -22.48 -1.67
C ARG A 336 -10.55 -23.29 -2.93
N ASN A 337 -11.82 -23.56 -3.24
CA ASN A 337 -12.19 -24.34 -4.43
C ASN A 337 -11.90 -23.59 -5.75
N LEU A 338 -11.70 -22.27 -5.69
CA LEU A 338 -11.42 -21.41 -6.85
C LEU A 338 -9.95 -21.47 -7.32
N ILE A 339 -9.11 -22.29 -6.68
CA ILE A 339 -7.64 -22.33 -6.90
C ILE A 339 -7.22 -22.78 -8.31
N ASN A 340 -8.11 -23.48 -9.01
CA ASN A 340 -7.86 -24.00 -10.35
C ASN A 340 -8.65 -23.24 -11.43
N ASP A 341 -9.45 -22.24 -11.05
CA ASP A 341 -10.21 -21.45 -12.02
C ASP A 341 -9.26 -20.63 -12.89
N LYS A 342 -9.58 -20.58 -14.18
CA LYS A 342 -8.81 -19.87 -15.18
C LYS A 342 -9.42 -18.50 -15.50
N ASP A 343 -8.55 -17.51 -15.58
CA ASP A 343 -8.86 -16.20 -16.15
C ASP A 343 -9.01 -16.25 -17.68
N VAL A 344 -9.24 -15.10 -18.32
CA VAL A 344 -9.34 -14.99 -19.80
C VAL A 344 -8.08 -15.44 -20.54
N ASP A 345 -6.90 -15.30 -19.91
CA ASP A 345 -5.59 -15.68 -20.45
C ASP A 345 -5.20 -17.11 -20.05
N GLY A 346 -6.09 -17.84 -19.38
CA GLY A 346 -5.86 -19.21 -18.94
C GLY A 346 -5.03 -19.32 -17.66
N ASN A 347 -4.65 -18.21 -17.03
CA ASN A 347 -3.92 -18.19 -15.77
C ASN A 347 -4.86 -18.58 -14.62
N THR A 348 -4.34 -19.40 -13.72
CA THR A 348 -4.97 -19.70 -12.43
C THR A 348 -4.37 -18.82 -11.33
N PRO A 349 -4.99 -18.72 -10.14
CA PRO A 349 -4.38 -18.02 -9.00
C PRO A 349 -2.94 -18.47 -8.71
N LEU A 350 -2.63 -19.75 -8.94
CA LEU A 350 -1.28 -20.30 -8.78
C LEU A 350 -0.27 -19.76 -9.80
N HIS A 351 -0.68 -19.41 -11.03
CA HIS A 351 0.20 -18.78 -12.01
C HIS A 351 0.64 -17.37 -11.54
N LEU A 352 -0.27 -16.62 -10.92
CA LEU A 352 0.03 -15.32 -10.32
C LEU A 352 0.98 -15.47 -9.13
N LEU A 353 0.70 -16.44 -8.24
CA LEU A 353 1.56 -16.73 -7.10
C LEU A 353 2.97 -17.16 -7.54
N ALA A 354 3.08 -18.01 -8.57
CA ALA A 354 4.36 -18.43 -9.14
C ALA A 354 5.18 -17.28 -9.71
N THR A 355 4.50 -16.23 -10.21
CA THR A 355 5.12 -15.07 -10.83
C THR A 355 5.74 -14.12 -9.79
N PHE A 356 5.06 -13.87 -8.67
CA PHE A 356 5.47 -12.87 -7.68
C PHE A 356 6.03 -13.47 -6.38
N ARG A 357 5.47 -14.59 -5.91
CA ARG A 357 5.81 -15.20 -4.61
C ARG A 357 5.95 -16.72 -4.71
N PRO A 358 6.87 -17.23 -5.56
CA PRO A 358 7.03 -18.67 -5.81
C PRO A 358 7.38 -19.51 -4.57
N HIS A 359 7.92 -18.89 -3.52
CA HIS A 359 8.23 -19.56 -2.25
C HIS A 359 6.98 -20.02 -1.49
N LEU A 360 5.88 -19.26 -1.59
CA LEU A 360 4.62 -19.59 -0.93
C LEU A 360 3.93 -20.82 -1.53
N ILE A 361 4.28 -21.24 -2.75
CA ILE A 361 3.72 -22.47 -3.34
C ILE A 361 4.06 -23.70 -2.50
N GLU A 362 5.28 -23.76 -1.95
CA GLU A 362 5.69 -24.90 -1.10
C GLU A 362 5.06 -24.82 0.29
N GLU A 363 4.82 -23.61 0.81
CA GLU A 363 4.07 -23.39 2.05
C GLU A 363 2.61 -23.86 1.89
N ILE A 364 1.95 -23.49 0.78
CA ILE A 364 0.61 -23.96 0.45
C ILE A 364 0.58 -25.50 0.37
N LYS A 365 1.59 -26.13 -0.24
CA LYS A 365 1.66 -27.61 -0.30
C LYS A 365 1.90 -28.28 1.04
N LYS A 366 2.74 -27.69 1.90
CA LYS A 366 3.21 -28.32 3.14
C LYS A 366 2.16 -28.23 4.25
N ASP A 367 1.52 -27.07 4.37
CA ASP A 367 0.68 -26.74 5.52
C ASP A 367 -0.83 -26.84 5.21
N TYR A 368 -1.24 -26.89 3.93
CA TYR A 368 -2.64 -26.79 3.52
C TYR A 368 -3.17 -28.05 2.85
N VAL A 369 -3.78 -28.86 3.72
CA VAL A 369 -4.88 -29.79 3.44
C VAL A 369 -4.50 -30.92 2.49
N LYS A 370 -4.36 -32.14 3.03
CA LYS A 370 -4.26 -33.40 2.25
C LYS A 370 -5.33 -33.56 1.15
N ASP A 371 -6.36 -32.72 1.16
CA ASP A 371 -7.54 -32.75 0.28
C ASP A 371 -7.52 -31.71 -0.85
N ILE A 372 -6.55 -30.78 -0.92
CA ILE A 372 -6.45 -29.83 -2.06
C ILE A 372 -5.56 -30.44 -3.15
N SER A 373 -6.16 -30.83 -4.27
CA SER A 373 -5.41 -31.21 -5.47
C SER A 373 -4.85 -29.95 -6.15
N LEU A 374 -3.63 -29.55 -5.76
CA LEU A 374 -2.87 -28.50 -6.45
C LEU A 374 -2.34 -29.03 -7.78
N ASP A 375 -2.98 -28.67 -8.88
CA ASP A 375 -2.46 -28.98 -10.21
C ASP A 375 -1.45 -27.91 -10.63
N LEU A 376 -0.15 -28.24 -10.52
CA LEU A 376 0.93 -27.38 -11.00
C LEU A 376 1.28 -27.59 -12.49
N ARG A 377 0.67 -28.58 -13.13
CA ARG A 377 0.88 -28.89 -14.56
C ARG A 377 -0.12 -28.17 -15.45
N VAL A 378 -1.14 -27.54 -14.87
CA VAL A 378 -2.08 -26.69 -15.59
C VAL A 378 -1.32 -25.60 -16.34
N VAL A 379 -1.64 -25.45 -17.63
CA VAL A 379 -1.06 -24.44 -18.53
C VAL A 379 -2.04 -23.32 -18.83
N ASN A 380 -1.51 -22.12 -19.01
CA ASN A 380 -2.23 -20.95 -19.52
C ASN A 380 -2.28 -20.93 -21.06
N ASN A 381 -2.86 -19.88 -21.65
CA ASN A 381 -2.98 -19.73 -23.11
C ASN A 381 -1.61 -19.51 -23.80
N GLN A 382 -0.56 -19.18 -23.05
CA GLN A 382 0.83 -19.11 -23.51
C GLN A 382 1.54 -20.48 -23.43
N ASN A 383 0.80 -21.54 -23.09
CA ASN A 383 1.31 -22.90 -22.86
C ASN A 383 2.40 -22.96 -21.77
N MET A 384 2.34 -22.04 -20.81
CA MET A 384 3.24 -22.01 -19.65
C MET A 384 2.53 -22.66 -18.47
N SER A 385 3.16 -23.67 -17.88
CA SER A 385 2.69 -24.28 -16.64
C SER A 385 3.06 -23.44 -15.41
N VAL A 386 2.33 -23.62 -14.30
CA VAL A 386 2.69 -23.00 -13.00
C VAL A 386 4.14 -23.33 -12.61
N TYR A 387 4.59 -24.56 -12.85
CA TYR A 387 5.96 -24.98 -12.59
C TYR A 387 6.99 -24.20 -13.43
N GLU A 388 6.72 -24.02 -14.72
CA GLU A 388 7.59 -23.24 -15.60
C GLU A 388 7.58 -21.76 -15.25
N MET A 389 6.43 -21.20 -14.84
CA MET A 389 6.35 -19.83 -14.33
C MET A 389 7.21 -19.67 -13.07
N LYS A 390 7.19 -20.64 -12.15
CA LYS A 390 8.02 -20.63 -10.94
C LYS A 390 9.52 -20.56 -11.28
N ILE A 391 9.97 -21.30 -12.30
CA ILE A 391 11.39 -21.35 -12.70
C ILE A 391 11.80 -20.11 -13.49
N LYS A 392 10.99 -19.70 -14.46
CA LYS A 392 11.30 -18.58 -15.38
C LYS A 392 11.01 -17.20 -14.77
N SER A 393 10.64 -17.14 -13.48
CA SER A 393 10.18 -15.91 -12.82
C SER A 393 9.00 -15.27 -13.55
N GLY A 394 8.02 -16.09 -13.93
CA GLY A 394 6.75 -15.68 -14.52
C GLY A 394 6.81 -15.19 -15.97
N SER A 395 5.70 -14.62 -16.45
CA SER A 395 5.56 -14.01 -17.78
C SER A 395 5.76 -12.50 -17.66
N HIS A 396 6.61 -11.92 -18.52
CA HIS A 396 6.87 -10.48 -18.51
C HIS A 396 5.57 -9.67 -18.65
N GLN A 397 4.69 -10.11 -19.54
CA GLN A 397 3.39 -9.48 -19.78
C GLN A 397 2.51 -9.49 -18.51
N LEU A 398 2.41 -10.64 -17.83
CA LEU A 398 1.63 -10.76 -16.60
C LEU A 398 2.22 -9.92 -15.46
N LYS A 399 3.55 -9.81 -15.38
CA LYS A 399 4.24 -8.96 -14.43
C LYS A 399 3.93 -7.48 -14.64
N GLU A 400 4.09 -7.00 -15.87
CA GLU A 400 3.78 -5.61 -16.23
C GLU A 400 2.31 -5.27 -15.97
N GLU A 401 1.41 -6.20 -16.26
CA GLU A 401 -0.01 -6.01 -15.98
C GLU A 401 -0.28 -5.88 -14.49
N ILE A 402 0.31 -6.73 -13.65
CA ILE A 402 0.14 -6.67 -12.19
C ILE A 402 0.76 -5.39 -11.61
N LEU A 403 1.91 -4.96 -12.10
CA LEU A 403 2.54 -3.70 -11.67
C LEU A 403 1.62 -2.50 -11.93
N LYS A 404 0.91 -2.49 -13.07
CA LYS A 404 -0.11 -1.46 -13.35
C LYS A 404 -1.31 -1.49 -12.38
N LEU A 405 -1.55 -2.59 -11.69
CA LEU A 405 -2.62 -2.69 -10.68
C LEU A 405 -2.21 -2.11 -9.34
N GLU A 406 -0.92 -1.96 -9.09
CA GLU A 406 -0.39 -1.28 -7.89
C GLU A 406 -0.42 0.25 -8.06
N GLU A 407 -0.43 0.73 -9.31
CA GLU A 407 -0.47 2.16 -9.59
C GLU A 407 -1.84 2.76 -9.22
N PRO A 408 -1.86 3.97 -8.63
CA PRO A 408 -3.09 4.69 -8.36
C PRO A 408 -3.90 4.92 -9.64
N ALA A 409 -5.16 4.51 -9.64
CA ALA A 409 -6.03 4.64 -10.81
C ALA A 409 -7.49 4.86 -10.42
N GLY A 410 -8.10 5.92 -10.92
CA GLY A 410 -9.50 6.26 -10.63
C GLY A 410 -9.78 6.31 -9.11
N PRO A 411 -10.78 5.55 -8.59
CA PRO A 411 -11.11 5.56 -7.16
C PRO A 411 -10.12 4.78 -6.27
N TYR A 412 -9.11 4.11 -6.86
CA TYR A 412 -8.12 3.31 -6.15
C TYR A 412 -6.85 4.12 -5.86
N LEU A 413 -6.84 4.88 -4.75
CA LEU A 413 -5.71 5.76 -4.38
C LEU A 413 -4.41 4.99 -4.09
N ASP A 414 -4.50 3.76 -3.56
CA ASP A 414 -3.36 2.90 -3.23
C ASP A 414 -3.19 1.75 -4.24
N GLY A 415 -3.73 1.93 -5.45
CA GLY A 415 -3.86 0.86 -6.43
C GLY A 415 -4.97 -0.14 -6.12
N ILE A 416 -5.34 -0.94 -7.12
CA ILE A 416 -6.36 -1.99 -7.02
C ILE A 416 -5.89 -3.11 -6.10
N VAL A 417 -4.59 -3.42 -6.17
CA VAL A 417 -3.94 -4.52 -5.45
C VAL A 417 -2.75 -3.99 -4.67
N ARG A 418 -2.71 -4.25 -3.36
CA ARG A 418 -1.51 -4.03 -2.54
C ARG A 418 -0.62 -5.25 -2.60
N VAL A 419 0.17 -5.37 -3.66
CA VAL A 419 1.07 -6.53 -3.84
C VAL A 419 2.05 -6.60 -2.68
N GLN A 420 2.09 -7.76 -2.03
CA GLN A 420 3.08 -8.06 -1.00
C GLN A 420 4.40 -8.39 -1.69
N HIS A 421 5.16 -7.35 -1.99
CA HIS A 421 6.56 -7.50 -2.32
C HIS A 421 7.28 -8.14 -1.13
N LYS A 422 8.31 -8.94 -1.43
CA LYS A 422 9.17 -9.60 -0.45
C LYS A 422 9.49 -8.60 0.67
N GLU A 423 9.26 -8.96 1.94
CA GLU A 423 9.73 -8.12 3.05
C GLU A 423 11.23 -7.88 2.83
N PRO A 424 11.69 -6.62 2.69
CA PRO A 424 13.07 -6.33 2.85
C PRO A 424 13.35 -6.58 4.34
N SER A 425 14.00 -7.71 4.63
CA SER A 425 14.95 -7.75 5.74
C SER A 425 15.71 -6.43 5.72
N HIS A 426 15.62 -5.66 6.80
CA HIS A 426 15.97 -4.25 6.87
C HIS A 426 17.28 -3.90 6.15
N GLY A 427 17.27 -2.81 5.37
CA GLY A 427 18.47 -2.12 4.88
C GLY A 427 18.68 -2.08 3.36
N GLY A 428 18.49 -0.89 2.77
CA GLY A 428 19.22 -0.33 1.62
C GLY A 428 19.40 -1.18 0.34
N GLY A 429 18.47 -1.05 -0.61
CA GLY A 429 18.46 -1.72 -1.91
C GLY A 429 19.46 -1.25 -2.98
N GLY A 430 20.62 -0.70 -2.60
CA GLY A 430 21.71 -0.39 -3.56
C GLY A 430 22.88 -1.36 -3.49
N ASP A 431 23.06 -2.00 -2.34
CA ASP A 431 24.29 -2.72 -2.02
C ASP A 431 24.16 -4.23 -2.28
N ARG A 432 22.97 -4.84 -2.13
CA ARG A 432 22.83 -6.31 -2.11
C ARG A 432 23.08 -7.04 -3.42
N ASP A 433 22.83 -6.42 -4.57
CA ASP A 433 23.19 -7.06 -5.84
C ASP A 433 24.71 -7.06 -6.03
N LYS A 434 25.39 -6.05 -5.48
CA LYS A 434 26.85 -5.98 -5.34
C LYS A 434 27.39 -7.03 -4.37
N TRP A 435 26.80 -7.15 -3.17
CA TRP A 435 27.22 -8.16 -2.18
C TRP A 435 26.97 -9.60 -2.68
N LYS A 436 25.88 -9.86 -3.40
CA LYS A 436 25.66 -11.19 -4.01
C LYS A 436 26.62 -11.48 -5.16
N GLU A 437 26.93 -10.49 -6.01
CA GLU A 437 27.97 -10.65 -7.04
C GLU A 437 29.35 -10.85 -6.40
N GLU A 438 29.66 -10.13 -5.31
CA GLU A 438 30.90 -10.29 -4.56
C GLU A 438 31.00 -11.66 -3.88
N GLU A 439 29.94 -12.14 -3.23
CA GLU A 439 29.87 -13.49 -2.63
C GLU A 439 30.01 -14.59 -3.69
N ILE A 440 29.34 -14.46 -4.85
CA ILE A 440 29.48 -15.41 -5.97
C ILE A 440 30.92 -15.40 -6.50
N LYS A 441 31.53 -14.22 -6.61
CA LYS A 441 32.90 -14.06 -7.10
C LYS A 441 33.94 -14.61 -6.11
N GLU A 442 33.73 -14.41 -4.81
CA GLU A 442 34.55 -15.05 -3.77
C GLU A 442 34.41 -16.58 -3.79
N PHE A 443 33.19 -17.08 -4.00
CA PHE A 443 32.90 -18.50 -4.12
C PHE A 443 33.59 -19.13 -5.35
N GLU A 444 33.55 -18.47 -6.50
CA GLU A 444 34.26 -18.91 -7.71
C GLU A 444 35.78 -18.92 -7.50
N LYS A 445 36.34 -17.91 -6.84
CA LYS A 445 37.76 -17.83 -6.52
C LYS A 445 38.22 -18.94 -5.56
N MET A 446 37.40 -19.30 -4.58
CA MET A 446 37.65 -20.42 -3.67
C MET A 446 37.62 -21.77 -4.42
N LYS A 447 36.68 -21.94 -5.35
CA LYS A 447 36.58 -23.12 -6.21
C LYS A 447 37.81 -23.28 -7.10
N GLU A 448 38.28 -22.21 -7.73
CA GLU A 448 39.48 -22.22 -8.59
C GLU A 448 40.73 -22.59 -7.80
N SER A 449 40.91 -22.01 -6.62
CA SER A 449 42.06 -22.27 -5.76
C SER A 449 42.11 -23.74 -5.30
N HIS A 450 40.98 -24.31 -4.88
CA HIS A 450 40.89 -25.73 -4.51
C HIS A 450 41.13 -26.67 -5.69
N LEU A 451 40.60 -26.35 -6.87
CA LEU A 451 40.81 -27.15 -8.09
C LEU A 451 42.30 -27.23 -8.46
N ILE A 452 43.04 -26.12 -8.36
CA ILE A 452 44.48 -26.08 -8.62
C ILE A 452 45.24 -26.98 -7.65
N VAL A 453 44.94 -26.89 -6.35
CA VAL A 453 45.61 -27.72 -5.32
C VAL A 453 45.33 -29.21 -5.56
N ALA A 454 44.08 -29.59 -5.82
CA ALA A 454 43.74 -30.98 -6.12
C ALA A 454 44.42 -31.49 -7.42
N ALA A 455 44.47 -30.65 -8.47
CA ALA A 455 45.16 -31.02 -9.71
C ALA A 455 46.68 -31.19 -9.51
N LEU A 456 47.31 -30.33 -8.70
CA LEU A 456 48.73 -30.46 -8.34
C LEU A 456 48.99 -31.75 -7.55
N ILE A 457 48.14 -32.06 -6.57
CA ILE A 457 48.26 -33.30 -5.78
C ILE A 457 48.15 -34.52 -6.68
N ALA A 458 47.16 -34.54 -7.59
CA ALA A 458 46.99 -35.62 -8.55
C ALA A 458 48.21 -35.75 -9.49
N THR A 459 48.79 -34.62 -9.92
CA THR A 459 49.96 -34.63 -10.81
C THR A 459 51.20 -35.17 -10.10
N VAL A 460 51.48 -34.70 -8.87
CA VAL A 460 52.65 -35.13 -8.09
C VAL A 460 52.57 -36.63 -7.76
N THR A 461 51.41 -37.09 -7.29
CA THR A 461 51.19 -38.51 -6.97
C THR A 461 51.25 -39.39 -8.21
N PHE A 462 50.62 -38.95 -9.32
CA PHE A 462 50.74 -39.64 -10.60
C PHE A 462 52.19 -39.77 -11.07
N THR A 463 53.00 -38.70 -10.95
CA THR A 463 54.42 -38.79 -11.31
C THR A 463 55.19 -39.72 -10.38
N ALA A 464 54.91 -39.70 -9.07
CA ALA A 464 55.55 -40.54 -8.08
C ALA A 464 55.30 -42.04 -8.31
N ALA A 465 54.13 -42.40 -8.84
CA ALA A 465 53.80 -43.77 -9.23
C ALA A 465 54.71 -44.33 -10.34
N PHE A 466 55.25 -43.49 -11.22
CA PHE A 466 56.14 -43.91 -12.32
C PHE A 466 57.62 -43.63 -12.03
N THR A 467 57.94 -42.72 -11.11
CA THR A 467 59.31 -42.45 -10.64
C THR A 467 59.53 -43.09 -9.28
N LEU A 468 59.44 -44.43 -9.23
CA LEU A 468 59.43 -45.17 -7.99
C LEU A 468 60.73 -44.97 -7.16
N PRO A 469 60.63 -44.73 -5.85
CA PRO A 469 61.79 -44.61 -4.97
C PRO A 469 62.63 -45.89 -5.01
N GLY A 470 63.92 -45.76 -5.33
CA GLY A 470 64.84 -46.90 -5.47
C GLY A 470 64.85 -47.57 -6.84
N GLY A 471 64.05 -47.11 -7.81
CA GLY A 471 64.10 -47.56 -9.19
C GLY A 471 63.48 -48.94 -9.45
N VAL A 472 63.64 -49.40 -10.69
CA VAL A 472 63.04 -50.62 -11.22
C VAL A 472 64.14 -51.58 -11.65
N ILE A 473 63.91 -52.89 -11.50
CA ILE A 473 64.84 -53.92 -11.97
C ILE A 473 64.88 -53.89 -13.51
N GLN A 474 66.07 -53.76 -14.09
CA GLN A 474 66.28 -53.59 -15.53
C GLN A 474 66.62 -54.89 -16.27
N ASP A 475 67.03 -55.97 -15.60
CA ASP A 475 67.44 -57.22 -16.24
C ASP A 475 66.92 -58.47 -15.50
N GLY A 476 66.44 -59.47 -16.27
CA GLY A 476 66.03 -60.81 -15.81
C GLY A 476 64.50 -61.03 -15.73
N ASP A 477 64.06 -62.18 -15.23
CA ASP A 477 62.63 -62.60 -15.16
C ASP A 477 61.71 -61.67 -14.34
N LYS A 478 62.27 -60.64 -13.69
CA LYS A 478 61.57 -59.64 -12.86
C LYS A 478 61.76 -58.22 -13.37
N GLU A 479 62.13 -58.07 -14.64
CA GLU A 479 62.18 -56.78 -15.33
C GLU A 479 60.87 -56.01 -15.14
N GLY A 480 60.96 -54.71 -14.84
CA GLY A 480 59.77 -53.88 -14.59
C GLY A 480 59.27 -53.89 -13.15
N THR A 481 59.82 -54.71 -12.25
CA THR A 481 59.42 -54.71 -10.82
C THR A 481 60.23 -53.74 -9.97
N ALA A 482 59.57 -53.09 -9.00
CA ALA A 482 60.23 -52.15 -8.09
C ALA A 482 61.24 -52.85 -7.18
N ILE A 483 62.46 -52.30 -7.07
CA ILE A 483 63.57 -52.89 -6.28
C ILE A 483 63.17 -53.03 -4.80
N LEU A 484 62.40 -52.07 -4.28
CA LEU A 484 61.99 -52.01 -2.88
C LEU A 484 60.63 -52.69 -2.60
N SER A 485 60.06 -53.42 -3.55
CA SER A 485 58.69 -54.01 -3.47
C SER A 485 58.39 -54.84 -2.22
N LYS A 486 59.42 -55.44 -1.58
CA LYS A 486 59.29 -56.22 -0.35
C LYS A 486 59.44 -55.42 0.95
N LYS A 487 59.86 -54.15 0.89
CA LYS A 487 59.98 -53.30 2.08
C LYS A 487 58.61 -52.76 2.49
N ALA A 488 58.27 -52.89 3.76
CA ALA A 488 57.01 -52.38 4.31
C ALA A 488 56.83 -50.86 4.08
N ALA A 489 57.89 -50.07 4.23
CA ALA A 489 57.84 -48.63 3.97
C ALA A 489 57.53 -48.29 2.50
N PHE A 490 58.02 -49.09 1.55
CA PHE A 490 57.71 -48.91 0.13
C PHE A 490 56.26 -49.31 -0.19
N GLN A 491 55.75 -50.36 0.45
CA GLN A 491 54.33 -50.74 0.31
C GLN A 491 53.40 -49.65 0.88
N ALA A 492 53.77 -49.07 2.03
CA ALA A 492 53.04 -47.94 2.61
C ALA A 492 53.06 -46.72 1.67
N PHE A 493 54.20 -46.41 1.04
CA PHE A 493 54.31 -45.37 0.02
C PHE A 493 53.33 -45.59 -1.12
N VAL A 494 53.35 -46.76 -1.77
CA VAL A 494 52.48 -47.03 -2.93
C VAL A 494 50.99 -46.93 -2.57
N ILE A 495 50.60 -47.46 -1.40
CA ILE A 495 49.18 -47.42 -0.96
C ILE A 495 48.75 -45.99 -0.67
N THR A 496 49.55 -45.23 0.07
CA THR A 496 49.20 -43.85 0.46
C THR A 496 49.25 -42.88 -0.71
N ASP A 497 50.17 -43.09 -1.66
CA ASP A 497 50.23 -42.36 -2.94
C ASP A 497 48.99 -42.61 -3.81
N ALA A 498 48.54 -43.87 -3.91
CA ALA A 498 47.31 -44.22 -4.62
C ALA A 498 46.05 -43.62 -3.94
N ILE A 499 45.98 -43.62 -2.61
CA ILE A 499 44.89 -42.97 -1.86
C ILE A 499 44.87 -41.46 -2.14
N ALA A 500 46.03 -40.81 -2.11
CA ALA A 500 46.16 -39.39 -2.40
C ALA A 500 45.69 -39.07 -3.84
N LEU A 501 46.10 -39.88 -4.83
CA LEU A 501 45.68 -39.73 -6.22
C LEU A 501 44.16 -39.85 -6.39
N VAL A 502 43.55 -40.90 -5.84
CA VAL A 502 42.11 -41.17 -6.00
C VAL A 502 41.24 -40.10 -5.33
N LEU A 503 41.60 -39.70 -4.11
CA LEU A 503 40.84 -38.66 -3.39
C LEU A 503 40.98 -37.29 -4.07
N SER A 504 42.15 -36.99 -4.62
CA SER A 504 42.36 -35.74 -5.35
C SER A 504 41.61 -35.70 -6.68
N LEU A 505 41.59 -36.81 -7.43
CA LEU A 505 40.77 -36.93 -8.65
C LEU A 505 39.27 -36.88 -8.33
N SER A 506 38.85 -37.42 -7.19
CA SER A 506 37.45 -37.34 -6.72
C SER A 506 37.06 -35.89 -6.40
N ALA A 507 37.96 -35.10 -5.81
CA ALA A 507 37.74 -33.67 -5.59
C ALA A 507 37.62 -32.90 -6.93
N VAL A 508 38.54 -33.14 -7.87
CA VAL A 508 38.48 -32.55 -9.23
C VAL A 508 37.17 -32.90 -9.93
N PHE A 509 36.74 -34.16 -9.82
CA PHE A 509 35.49 -34.63 -10.41
C PHE A 509 34.24 -33.98 -9.77
N ALA A 510 34.23 -33.79 -8.45
CA ALA A 510 33.17 -33.05 -7.76
C ALA A 510 33.07 -31.60 -8.26
N HIS A 511 34.21 -30.92 -8.46
CA HIS A 511 34.25 -29.57 -9.03
C HIS A 511 33.81 -29.51 -10.49
N PHE A 512 34.14 -30.53 -11.28
CA PHE A 512 33.68 -30.68 -12.65
C PHE A 512 32.14 -30.87 -12.72
N LEU A 513 31.58 -31.72 -11.86
CA LEU A 513 30.12 -31.89 -11.75
C LEU A 513 29.42 -30.58 -11.36
N MET A 514 29.99 -29.82 -10.42
CA MET A 514 29.48 -28.49 -10.10
C MET A 514 29.47 -27.54 -11.31
N SER A 515 30.47 -27.64 -12.19
CA SER A 515 30.55 -26.82 -13.40
C SER A 515 29.55 -27.21 -14.47
N LEU A 516 29.27 -28.51 -14.63
CA LEU A 516 28.32 -29.00 -15.64
C LEU A 516 26.86 -28.74 -15.26
N TRP A 517 26.56 -28.68 -13.97
CA TRP A 517 25.19 -28.60 -13.44
C TRP A 517 24.82 -27.24 -12.85
N GLN A 518 25.61 -26.18 -13.14
CA GLN A 518 25.49 -24.83 -12.57
C GLN A 518 24.09 -24.19 -12.75
N LYS A 519 23.30 -24.62 -13.73
CA LYS A 519 21.94 -24.12 -13.98
C LYS A 519 20.82 -24.92 -13.31
N VAL A 520 21.12 -26.07 -12.71
CA VAL A 520 20.10 -27.06 -12.27
C VAL A 520 20.21 -27.37 -10.77
N THR A 521 21.40 -27.26 -10.17
CA THR A 521 21.61 -27.63 -8.76
C THR A 521 21.25 -26.51 -7.78
N SER A 522 20.57 -26.88 -6.70
CA SER A 522 20.25 -25.99 -5.57
C SER A 522 21.52 -25.48 -4.88
N ILE A 523 21.47 -24.30 -4.24
CA ILE A 523 22.58 -23.73 -3.46
C ILE A 523 23.08 -24.74 -2.42
N GLU A 524 22.18 -25.47 -1.76
CA GLU A 524 22.54 -26.50 -0.77
C GLU A 524 23.36 -27.65 -1.37
N GLN A 525 23.07 -28.06 -2.61
CA GLN A 525 23.79 -29.12 -3.31
C GLN A 525 25.19 -28.64 -3.73
N SER A 526 25.31 -27.38 -4.16
CA SER A 526 26.59 -26.76 -4.48
C SER A 526 27.50 -26.64 -3.26
N VAL A 527 26.93 -26.24 -2.10
CA VAL A 527 27.67 -26.19 -0.82
C VAL A 527 28.11 -27.59 -0.39
N PHE A 528 27.25 -28.60 -0.51
CA PHE A 528 27.59 -29.98 -0.19
C PHE A 528 28.76 -30.51 -1.04
N LEU A 529 28.73 -30.31 -2.36
CA LEU A 529 29.79 -30.74 -3.26
C LEU A 529 31.12 -30.00 -2.99
N LEU A 530 31.06 -28.72 -2.60
CA LEU A 530 32.23 -27.95 -2.23
C LEU A 530 32.87 -28.48 -0.93
N LEU A 531 32.07 -28.75 0.09
CA LEU A 531 32.54 -29.33 1.36
C LEU A 531 33.15 -30.73 1.14
N TYR A 532 32.52 -31.54 0.32
CA TYR A 532 33.04 -32.85 -0.07
C TYR A 532 34.40 -32.75 -0.78
N GLY A 533 34.54 -31.82 -1.72
CA GLY A 533 35.79 -31.56 -2.44
C GLY A 533 36.91 -31.08 -1.51
N ALA A 534 36.61 -30.14 -0.62
CA ALA A 534 37.58 -29.62 0.35
C ALA A 534 38.07 -30.70 1.34
N LEU A 535 37.14 -31.53 1.85
CA LEU A 535 37.48 -32.65 2.73
C LEU A 535 38.36 -33.68 2.02
N SER A 536 37.97 -34.06 0.79
CA SER A 536 38.71 -35.02 -0.03
C SER A 536 40.13 -34.53 -0.32
N THR A 537 40.30 -33.24 -0.64
CA THR A 537 41.61 -32.61 -0.89
C THR A 537 42.48 -32.57 0.37
N THR A 538 41.88 -32.31 1.53
CA THR A 538 42.59 -32.29 2.82
C THR A 538 43.14 -33.68 3.18
N ILE A 539 42.32 -34.72 3.01
CA ILE A 539 42.74 -36.11 3.23
C ILE A 539 43.81 -36.51 2.20
N ALA A 540 43.65 -36.12 0.93
CA ALA A 540 44.63 -36.38 -0.12
C ALA A 540 46.00 -35.73 0.19
N MET A 541 46.01 -34.51 0.72
CA MET A 541 47.23 -33.82 1.14
C MET A 541 47.93 -34.54 2.29
N GLY A 542 47.20 -34.99 3.30
CA GLY A 542 47.76 -35.81 4.40
C GLY A 542 48.33 -37.13 3.89
N ALA A 543 47.62 -37.83 3.00
CA ALA A 543 48.09 -39.06 2.38
C ALA A 543 49.36 -38.85 1.54
N MET A 544 49.47 -37.74 0.79
CA MET A 544 50.68 -37.39 0.05
C MET A 544 51.89 -37.16 0.97
N VAL A 545 51.72 -36.47 2.09
CA VAL A 545 52.82 -36.27 3.05
C VAL A 545 53.30 -37.60 3.63
N ILE A 546 52.38 -38.51 3.94
CA ILE A 546 52.73 -39.87 4.38
C ILE A 546 53.46 -40.64 3.29
N ALA A 547 53.00 -40.55 2.04
CA ALA A 547 53.68 -41.16 0.90
C ALA A 547 55.11 -40.61 0.77
N PHE A 548 55.29 -39.30 0.82
CA PHE A 548 56.62 -38.68 0.76
C PHE A 548 57.55 -39.18 1.87
N VAL A 549 57.09 -39.20 3.13
CA VAL A 549 57.87 -39.68 4.28
C VAL A 549 58.23 -41.16 4.15
N THR A 550 57.26 -42.00 3.80
CA THR A 550 57.48 -43.45 3.69
C THR A 550 58.34 -43.81 2.47
N GLY A 551 58.20 -43.08 1.36
CA GLY A 551 59.01 -43.24 0.15
C GLY A 551 60.48 -42.82 0.37
N THR A 552 60.71 -41.68 1.02
CA THR A 552 62.05 -41.23 1.41
C THR A 552 62.70 -42.15 2.43
N TYR A 553 61.94 -42.62 3.43
CA TYR A 553 62.41 -43.59 4.42
C TYR A 553 62.82 -44.92 3.76
N ALA A 554 62.08 -45.39 2.75
CA ALA A 554 62.38 -46.63 2.04
C ALA A 554 63.73 -46.59 1.30
N VAL A 555 64.13 -45.40 0.82
CA VAL A 555 65.39 -45.15 0.10
C VAL A 555 66.56 -44.84 1.04
N LEU A 556 66.33 -44.05 2.09
CA LEU A 556 67.38 -43.57 3.00
C LEU A 556 67.78 -44.57 4.11
N THR A 557 67.52 -45.87 3.92
CA THR A 557 67.79 -46.88 4.97
C THR A 557 69.26 -46.99 5.39
N THR A 558 70.20 -46.46 4.60
CA THR A 558 71.63 -46.42 4.92
C THR A 558 72.04 -45.24 5.82
N SER A 559 71.21 -44.20 5.94
CA SER A 559 71.47 -42.98 6.70
C SER A 559 70.34 -42.68 7.69
N LEU A 560 70.33 -43.42 8.82
CA LEU A 560 69.26 -43.38 9.83
C LEU A 560 68.91 -41.96 10.31
N TRP A 561 69.91 -41.08 10.48
CA TRP A 561 69.69 -39.68 10.88
C TRP A 561 68.83 -38.90 9.87
N LEU A 562 69.06 -39.08 8.56
CA LEU A 562 68.28 -38.40 7.51
C LEU A 562 66.86 -38.94 7.43
N ALA A 563 66.67 -40.25 7.64
CA ALA A 563 65.36 -40.88 7.68
C ALA A 563 64.51 -40.43 8.90
N ILE A 564 65.15 -40.27 10.07
CA ILE A 564 64.50 -39.74 11.27
C ILE A 564 64.11 -38.27 11.06
N LEU A 565 65.02 -37.47 10.51
CA LEU A 565 64.79 -36.04 10.25
C LEU A 565 63.62 -35.80 9.29
N THR A 566 63.57 -36.54 8.17
CA THR A 566 62.47 -36.46 7.20
C THR A 566 61.12 -36.86 7.81
N THR A 567 61.11 -37.83 8.72
CA THR A 567 59.91 -38.23 9.47
C THR A 567 59.43 -37.12 10.41
N PHE A 568 60.33 -36.45 11.13
CA PHE A 568 59.97 -35.29 11.97
C PHE A 568 59.42 -34.12 11.16
N ILE A 569 60.01 -33.83 9.99
CA ILE A 569 59.52 -32.79 9.08
C ILE A 569 58.09 -33.13 8.61
N GLY A 570 57.85 -34.38 8.21
CA GLY A 570 56.51 -34.81 7.81
C GLY A 570 55.49 -34.76 8.94
N PHE A 571 55.87 -35.10 10.18
CA PHE A 571 54.97 -35.01 11.33
C PHE A 571 54.62 -33.56 11.70
N SER A 572 55.54 -32.61 11.47
CA SER A 572 55.30 -31.19 11.74
C SER A 572 54.12 -30.62 10.92
N PHE A 573 53.87 -31.14 9.72
CA PHE A 573 52.73 -30.77 8.88
C PHE A 573 51.39 -31.05 9.58
N PHE A 574 51.24 -32.21 10.21
CA PHE A 574 50.00 -32.57 10.92
C PHE A 574 49.79 -31.72 12.17
N ILE A 575 50.86 -31.42 12.93
CA ILE A 575 50.79 -30.53 14.08
C ILE A 575 50.34 -29.13 13.66
N LEU A 576 50.96 -28.57 12.61
CA LEU A 576 50.60 -27.25 12.09
C LEU A 576 49.16 -27.21 11.60
N THR A 577 48.72 -28.23 10.87
CA THR A 577 47.34 -28.34 10.39
C THR A 577 46.35 -28.41 11.55
N CYS A 578 46.63 -29.21 12.59
CA CYS A 578 45.80 -29.28 13.79
C CYS A 578 45.73 -27.94 14.53
N LEU A 579 46.85 -27.22 14.66
CA LEU A 579 46.87 -25.90 15.30
C LEU A 579 46.04 -24.86 14.53
N ILE A 580 46.10 -24.89 13.18
CA ILE A 580 45.27 -24.03 12.33
C ILE A 580 43.78 -24.35 12.52
N VAL A 581 43.40 -25.63 12.47
CA VAL A 581 42.00 -26.04 12.64
C VAL A 581 41.46 -25.67 14.03
N ILE A 582 42.23 -25.91 15.10
CA ILE A 582 41.84 -25.52 16.46
C ILE A 582 41.73 -23.99 16.59
N GLY A 583 42.64 -23.25 15.95
CA GLY A 583 42.59 -21.78 15.90
C GLY A 583 41.33 -21.26 15.22
N MET A 584 40.94 -21.87 14.10
CA MET A 584 39.71 -21.51 13.38
C MET A 584 38.45 -21.85 14.19
N MET A 585 38.40 -23.01 14.85
CA MET A 585 37.26 -23.39 15.70
C MET A 585 37.07 -22.44 16.88
N ARG A 586 38.16 -21.96 17.51
CA ARG A 586 38.09 -20.96 18.58
C ARG A 586 37.70 -19.58 18.08
N ALA A 587 38.15 -19.19 16.90
CA ALA A 587 37.77 -17.92 16.28
C ALA A 587 36.26 -17.87 15.97
N ASN A 588 35.69 -18.96 15.46
CA ASN A 588 34.24 -19.07 15.21
C ASN A 588 33.44 -19.03 16.52
N GLN A 589 33.89 -19.70 17.59
CA GLN A 589 33.24 -19.61 18.90
C GLN A 589 33.30 -18.20 19.51
N LEU A 590 34.37 -17.44 19.25
CA LEU A 590 34.49 -16.04 19.68
C LEU A 590 33.60 -15.09 18.87
N LEU A 591 33.38 -15.38 17.59
CA LEU A 591 32.44 -14.66 16.72
C LEU A 591 30.98 -14.93 17.13
N ASP A 592 30.62 -16.19 17.38
CA ASP A 592 29.28 -16.55 17.89
C ASP A 592 29.00 -15.88 19.25
N TRP A 593 30.01 -15.76 20.11
CA TRP A 593 29.89 -15.08 21.41
C TRP A 593 29.79 -13.55 21.31
N LEU A 594 30.35 -12.95 20.26
CA LEU A 594 30.22 -11.51 19.98
C LEU A 594 28.88 -11.16 19.33
N ASP A 595 28.33 -12.05 18.49
CA ASP A 595 26.99 -11.90 17.90
C ASP A 595 25.86 -12.07 18.94
N GLU A 596 26.08 -12.81 20.04
CA GLU A 596 25.13 -12.85 21.18
C GLU A 596 25.17 -11.60 22.08
N LEU A 597 26.18 -10.74 21.93
CA LEU A 597 26.38 -9.51 22.72
C LEU A 597 25.95 -8.22 22.00
N CYS A 598 25.71 -8.27 20.69
CA CYS A 598 25.16 -7.19 19.87
C CYS A 598 23.65 -7.36 19.64
#